data_AF-A0A6B0SME2-F1
#
_entry.id   AF-A0A6B0SME2-F1
#
_cell.length_a   1.000
_cell.length_b   1.000
_cell.length_c   1.000
_cell.angle_alpha   90.00
_cell.angle_beta   90.00
_cell.angle_gamma   90.00
#
_symmetry.space_group_name_H-M   'P 1'
#
loop_
_entity.id
_entity.type
_entity.pdbx_description
1 polymer ?
#
loop_
_entity_poly.entity_id
_entity_poly.type
_entity_poly.pdbx_seq_one_letter_code
_entity_poly.pdbx_strand_id
1 'polypeptide(L)'
;PTPRGGRALVAFGGGHYAPRPTRILEATDWGVGHVAADWSLSELGDPREHSHVVDRMFDASGAEHAVVDGEKPAVEAVVKDLGYRVVSETWVRETDGVPLALVDSLEDGVCPVDDGLRIGAPAVGYDDSARDSEDDDADGYTVVEFPADLLDAAHAADPEATVEAARETALAYATEENGNRLTGVAAFADASPWGTFVDRVVSVLEDDYDEVSREDEVLTATRETFDPAAASTLGVPEGPKFGRLAAGESVEVNGSEIRPADVARTESVSVSLGFREWARERVRRPSDAEGKGN
;
A
#
# COMPACT_ATOMS: atom_id res chain seq x y z
N PRO A 1 -24.83 -15.65 -14.79
CA PRO A 1 -24.75 -14.42 -13.98
C PRO A 1 -24.52 -14.77 -12.50
N THR A 2 -23.27 -14.68 -12.04
CA THR A 2 -22.96 -14.77 -10.61
C THR A 2 -23.65 -13.60 -9.90
N PRO A 3 -24.44 -13.84 -8.83
CA PRO A 3 -25.40 -12.87 -8.31
C PRO A 3 -24.83 -11.54 -7.77
N ARG A 4 -23.50 -11.33 -7.78
CA ARG A 4 -22.80 -10.08 -7.39
C ARG A 4 -21.51 -9.81 -8.17
N GLY A 5 -21.44 -10.17 -9.46
CA GLY A 5 -20.27 -9.85 -10.29
C GLY A 5 -18.94 -10.43 -9.79
N GLY A 6 -18.97 -11.62 -9.16
CA GLY A 6 -17.79 -12.27 -8.56
C GLY A 6 -17.55 -11.96 -7.08
N ARG A 7 -18.27 -10.99 -6.51
CA ARG A 7 -18.10 -10.54 -5.11
C ARG A 7 -18.95 -11.33 -4.12
N ALA A 8 -18.66 -12.61 -4.00
CA ALA A 8 -19.27 -13.49 -3.00
C ALA A 8 -18.20 -14.26 -2.23
N LEU A 9 -18.41 -14.37 -0.91
CA LEU A 9 -17.53 -15.02 0.05
C LEU A 9 -18.21 -16.23 0.69
N VAL A 10 -17.40 -17.25 0.98
CA VAL A 10 -17.69 -18.23 2.03
C VAL A 10 -16.88 -17.88 3.27
N ALA A 11 -17.51 -17.85 4.43
CA ALA A 11 -16.82 -17.59 5.69
C ALA A 11 -16.64 -18.89 6.49
N PHE A 12 -15.42 -19.13 6.97
CA PHE A 12 -15.07 -20.26 7.81
C PHE A 12 -14.57 -19.79 9.17
N GLY A 13 -14.99 -20.49 10.23
CA GLY A 13 -14.57 -20.23 11.59
C GLY A 13 -15.34 -19.12 12.29
N GLY A 14 -14.87 -18.82 13.50
CA GLY A 14 -15.46 -17.82 14.38
C GLY A 14 -16.61 -18.37 15.22
N GLY A 15 -17.01 -17.56 16.19
CA GLY A 15 -18.11 -17.88 17.09
C GLY A 15 -19.48 -17.86 16.41
N HIS A 16 -20.50 -18.31 17.15
CA HIS A 16 -21.89 -18.43 16.65
C HIS A 16 -22.51 -17.13 16.12
N TYR A 17 -21.93 -15.96 16.43
CA TYR A 17 -22.38 -14.65 15.99
C TYR A 17 -21.67 -14.12 14.74
N ALA A 18 -20.68 -14.84 14.22
CA ALA A 18 -19.96 -14.51 12.99
C ALA A 18 -19.63 -12.99 12.83
N PRO A 19 -18.91 -12.37 13.79
CA PRO A 19 -18.73 -10.92 13.82
C PRO A 19 -17.95 -10.39 12.60
N ARG A 20 -17.03 -11.18 12.04
CA ARG A 20 -16.28 -10.82 10.83
C ARG A 20 -17.20 -10.74 9.59
N PRO A 21 -18.00 -11.76 9.25
CA PRO A 21 -19.00 -11.67 8.19
C PRO A 21 -19.96 -10.48 8.32
N THR A 22 -20.47 -10.20 9.53
CA THR A 22 -21.36 -9.05 9.76
C THR A 22 -20.65 -7.74 9.42
N ARG A 23 -19.42 -7.56 9.89
CA ARG A 23 -18.64 -6.35 9.60
C ARG A 23 -18.37 -6.18 8.11
N ILE A 24 -18.05 -7.26 7.40
CA ILE A 24 -17.83 -7.24 5.94
C ILE A 24 -19.11 -6.76 5.23
N LEU A 25 -20.27 -7.32 5.58
CA LEU A 25 -21.56 -6.95 4.98
C LEU A 25 -21.96 -5.49 5.28
N GLU A 26 -21.56 -4.95 6.43
CA GLU A 26 -21.84 -3.56 6.81
C GLU A 26 -20.88 -2.56 6.15
N ALA A 27 -19.64 -2.97 5.88
CA ALA A 27 -18.57 -2.07 5.46
C ALA A 27 -18.21 -2.14 3.97
N THR A 28 -18.72 -3.13 3.22
CA THR A 28 -18.31 -3.39 1.82
C THR A 28 -19.48 -3.87 0.95
N ASP A 29 -19.28 -3.87 -0.37
CA ASP A 29 -20.20 -4.43 -1.36
C ASP A 29 -20.14 -5.97 -1.49
N TRP A 30 -19.24 -6.62 -0.74
CA TRP A 30 -19.07 -8.06 -0.73
C TRP A 30 -20.24 -8.79 -0.08
N GLY A 31 -20.79 -9.78 -0.78
CA GLY A 31 -21.79 -10.68 -0.21
C GLY A 31 -21.15 -11.85 0.53
N VAL A 32 -21.73 -12.25 1.66
CA VAL A 32 -21.39 -13.53 2.33
C VAL A 32 -22.52 -14.52 2.06
N GLY A 33 -22.19 -15.64 1.42
CA GLY A 33 -23.16 -16.66 1.02
C GLY A 33 -23.39 -17.74 2.09
N HIS A 34 -22.32 -18.43 2.50
CA HIS A 34 -22.35 -19.43 3.56
C HIS A 34 -21.38 -19.07 4.69
N VAL A 35 -21.73 -19.48 5.91
CA VAL A 35 -20.88 -19.36 7.10
C VAL A 35 -20.79 -20.72 7.78
N ALA A 36 -19.59 -21.29 7.85
CA ALA A 36 -19.29 -22.50 8.61
C ALA A 36 -18.53 -22.12 9.89
N ALA A 37 -19.27 -21.92 10.99
CA ALA A 37 -18.71 -21.56 12.29
C ALA A 37 -17.89 -22.71 12.91
N ASP A 38 -17.13 -22.41 13.96
CA ASP A 38 -16.22 -23.38 14.60
C ASP A 38 -16.92 -24.67 15.07
N TRP A 39 -18.15 -24.56 15.55
CA TRP A 39 -18.94 -25.73 15.97
C TRP A 39 -19.31 -26.62 14.78
N SER A 40 -19.72 -26.03 13.66
CA SER A 40 -20.07 -26.77 12.44
C SER A 40 -18.85 -27.44 11.82
N LEU A 41 -17.69 -26.78 11.86
CA LEU A 41 -16.43 -27.36 11.41
C LEU A 41 -15.97 -28.51 12.31
N SER A 42 -16.21 -28.41 13.62
CA SER A 42 -15.91 -29.49 14.56
C SER A 42 -16.79 -30.72 14.29
N GLU A 43 -18.05 -30.53 13.92
CA GLU A 43 -18.96 -31.63 13.54
C GLU A 43 -18.63 -32.23 12.16
N LEU A 44 -18.14 -31.41 11.22
CA LEU A 44 -17.69 -31.87 9.91
C LEU A 44 -16.51 -32.84 10.02
N GLY A 45 -15.65 -32.70 11.03
CA GLY A 45 -14.42 -33.49 11.16
C GLY A 45 -13.29 -32.92 10.29
N ASP A 46 -12.45 -33.77 9.70
CA ASP A 46 -11.37 -33.31 8.81
C ASP A 46 -11.98 -32.79 7.49
N PRO A 47 -11.84 -31.49 7.15
CA PRO A 47 -12.37 -30.93 5.91
C PRO A 47 -11.87 -31.66 4.65
N ARG A 48 -10.70 -32.31 4.70
CA ARG A 48 -10.11 -33.04 3.57
C ARG A 48 -10.90 -34.29 3.21
N GLU A 49 -11.54 -34.92 4.18
CA GLU A 49 -12.44 -36.07 3.96
C GLU A 49 -13.80 -35.63 3.43
N HIS A 50 -14.10 -34.32 3.51
CA HIS A 50 -15.38 -33.72 3.17
C HIS A 50 -15.26 -32.54 2.20
N SER A 51 -14.26 -32.55 1.33
CA SER A 51 -14.01 -31.47 0.35
C SER A 51 -15.22 -31.16 -0.54
N HIS A 52 -16.01 -32.18 -0.89
CA HIS A 52 -17.27 -32.02 -1.63
C HIS A 52 -18.34 -31.18 -0.92
N VAL A 53 -18.30 -31.09 0.41
CA VAL A 53 -19.19 -30.22 1.20
C VAL A 53 -18.72 -28.78 1.07
N VAL A 54 -17.42 -28.56 1.19
CA VAL A 54 -16.78 -27.24 1.00
C VAL A 54 -17.07 -26.73 -0.41
N ASP A 55 -16.81 -27.52 -1.44
CA ASP A 55 -17.10 -27.24 -2.85
C ASP A 55 -18.56 -26.80 -3.07
N ARG A 56 -19.51 -27.55 -2.51
CA ARG A 56 -20.94 -27.22 -2.58
C ARG A 56 -21.28 -25.87 -1.96
N MET A 57 -20.57 -25.45 -0.89
CA MET A 57 -20.81 -24.14 -0.27
C MET A 57 -20.46 -23.01 -1.24
N PHE A 58 -19.34 -23.13 -1.96
CA PHE A 58 -18.92 -22.16 -2.97
C PHE A 58 -19.87 -22.15 -4.17
N ASP A 59 -20.17 -23.31 -4.74
CA ASP A 59 -21.12 -23.47 -5.85
C ASP A 59 -22.49 -22.85 -5.52
N ALA A 60 -23.03 -23.17 -4.34
CA ALA A 60 -24.32 -22.66 -3.92
C ALA A 60 -24.31 -21.14 -3.62
N SER A 61 -23.15 -20.58 -3.28
CA SER A 61 -22.95 -19.14 -3.09
C SER A 61 -22.60 -18.38 -4.37
N GLY A 62 -22.18 -19.08 -5.42
CA GLY A 62 -21.49 -18.47 -6.56
C GLY A 62 -20.25 -17.70 -6.13
N ALA A 63 -19.55 -18.20 -5.10
CA ALA A 63 -18.38 -17.58 -4.50
C ALA A 63 -17.10 -18.18 -5.09
N GLU A 64 -16.06 -17.36 -5.17
CA GLU A 64 -14.71 -17.77 -5.57
C GLU A 64 -13.67 -17.50 -4.48
N HIS A 65 -14.09 -16.78 -3.43
CA HIS A 65 -13.25 -16.27 -2.36
C HIS A 65 -13.76 -16.76 -1.01
N ALA A 66 -12.86 -16.93 -0.04
CA ALA A 66 -13.20 -17.25 1.33
C ALA A 66 -12.41 -16.46 2.34
N VAL A 67 -13.07 -16.13 3.45
CA VAL A 67 -12.42 -15.60 4.66
C VAL A 67 -12.38 -16.68 5.72
N VAL A 68 -11.22 -16.85 6.35
CA VAL A 68 -11.00 -17.84 7.41
C VAL A 68 -10.67 -17.09 8.71
N ASP A 69 -11.44 -17.35 9.75
CA ASP A 69 -11.21 -16.81 11.09
C ASP A 69 -10.35 -17.76 11.93
N GLY A 70 -9.22 -17.27 12.42
CA GLY A 70 -8.18 -18.05 13.10
C GLY A 70 -7.37 -18.96 12.16
N GLU A 71 -6.40 -19.69 12.73
CA GLU A 71 -5.53 -20.60 11.99
C GLU A 71 -6.28 -21.91 11.68
N LYS A 72 -6.63 -22.14 10.41
CA LYS A 72 -7.31 -23.37 9.98
C LYS A 72 -6.67 -23.95 8.71
N PRO A 73 -5.41 -24.44 8.80
CA PRO A 73 -4.65 -24.88 7.63
C PRO A 73 -5.31 -26.03 6.86
N ALA A 74 -6.13 -26.87 7.51
CA ALA A 74 -6.88 -27.92 6.82
C ALA A 74 -8.00 -27.35 5.94
N VAL A 75 -8.70 -26.30 6.39
CA VAL A 75 -9.74 -25.62 5.60
C VAL A 75 -9.09 -24.86 4.46
N GLU A 76 -8.04 -24.08 4.75
CA GLU A 76 -7.31 -23.29 3.75
C GLU A 76 -6.75 -24.17 2.63
N ALA A 77 -6.17 -25.33 2.97
CA ALA A 77 -5.69 -26.29 1.99
C ALA A 77 -6.81 -26.80 1.08
N VAL A 78 -7.96 -27.21 1.65
CA VAL A 78 -9.10 -27.70 0.86
C VAL A 78 -9.65 -26.63 -0.07
N VAL A 79 -9.81 -25.40 0.41
CA VAL A 79 -10.26 -24.25 -0.40
C VAL A 79 -9.33 -24.06 -1.60
N LYS A 80 -8.01 -24.06 -1.35
CA LYS A 80 -6.99 -23.92 -2.40
C LYS A 80 -6.97 -25.10 -3.38
N ASP A 81 -7.06 -26.34 -2.89
CA ASP A 81 -7.07 -27.55 -3.71
C ASP A 81 -8.29 -27.62 -4.64
N LEU A 82 -9.42 -27.00 -4.23
CA LEU A 82 -10.62 -26.86 -5.05
C LEU A 82 -10.54 -25.70 -6.06
N GLY A 83 -9.46 -24.90 -6.03
CA GLY A 83 -9.25 -23.78 -6.96
C GLY A 83 -9.86 -22.45 -6.50
N TYR A 84 -10.31 -22.35 -5.26
CA TYR A 84 -10.82 -21.10 -4.67
C TYR A 84 -9.70 -20.34 -3.94
N ARG A 85 -9.91 -19.04 -3.72
CA ARG A 85 -8.93 -18.17 -3.07
C ARG A 85 -9.29 -17.89 -1.61
N VAL A 86 -8.37 -18.16 -0.68
CA VAL A 86 -8.47 -17.64 0.68
C VAL A 86 -7.94 -16.21 0.68
N VAL A 87 -8.69 -15.27 1.27
CA VAL A 87 -8.37 -13.85 1.35
C VAL A 87 -8.51 -13.34 2.78
N SER A 88 -7.72 -12.32 3.13
CA SER A 88 -7.85 -11.63 4.40
C SER A 88 -9.04 -10.66 4.42
N GLU A 89 -9.45 -10.24 5.62
CA GLU A 89 -10.43 -9.16 5.76
C GLU A 89 -9.91 -7.82 5.20
N THR A 90 -8.59 -7.61 5.23
CA THR A 90 -7.94 -6.45 4.59
C THR A 90 -8.16 -6.50 3.09
N TRP A 91 -7.87 -7.63 2.44
CA TRP A 91 -8.11 -7.80 1.00
C TRP A 91 -9.58 -7.52 0.63
N VAL A 92 -10.55 -8.00 1.42
CA VAL A 92 -11.98 -7.73 1.17
C VAL A 92 -12.30 -6.23 1.23
N ARG A 93 -11.69 -5.49 2.16
CA ARG A 93 -11.91 -4.04 2.30
C ARG A 93 -11.20 -3.24 1.21
N GLU A 94 -9.96 -3.55 0.91
CA GLU A 94 -9.17 -2.85 -0.10
C GLU A 94 -9.79 -3.01 -1.51
N THR A 95 -10.44 -4.14 -1.76
CA THR A 95 -11.02 -4.45 -3.08
C THR A 95 -12.48 -3.99 -3.24
N ASP A 96 -13.06 -3.35 -2.22
CA ASP A 96 -14.42 -2.82 -2.26
C ASP A 96 -14.59 -1.81 -3.42
N GLY A 97 -15.58 -2.05 -4.30
CA GLY A 97 -15.82 -1.18 -5.46
C GLY A 97 -14.75 -1.20 -6.57
N VAL A 98 -13.68 -2.01 -6.45
CA VAL A 98 -12.55 -2.05 -7.40
C VAL A 98 -12.62 -3.28 -8.31
N PRO A 99 -12.66 -3.15 -9.65
CA PRO A 99 -12.80 -4.31 -10.55
C PRO A 99 -11.81 -5.43 -10.23
N LEU A 100 -12.29 -6.67 -10.04
CA LEU A 100 -11.42 -7.79 -9.60
C LEU A 100 -10.28 -8.10 -10.59
N ALA A 101 -10.51 -7.90 -11.89
CA ALA A 101 -9.45 -8.04 -12.90
C ALA A 101 -8.34 -7.01 -12.71
N LEU A 102 -8.68 -5.78 -12.30
CA LEU A 102 -7.69 -4.76 -11.94
C LEU A 102 -6.95 -5.18 -10.66
N VAL A 103 -7.65 -5.67 -9.64
CA VAL A 103 -7.03 -6.18 -8.41
C VAL A 103 -5.99 -7.25 -8.72
N ASP A 104 -6.36 -8.26 -9.52
CA ASP A 104 -5.45 -9.34 -9.90
C ASP A 104 -4.20 -8.80 -10.64
N SER A 105 -4.39 -7.87 -11.57
CA SER A 105 -3.28 -7.24 -12.30
C SER A 105 -2.38 -6.42 -11.35
N LEU A 106 -2.96 -5.64 -10.44
CA LEU A 106 -2.22 -4.83 -9.46
C LEU A 106 -1.44 -5.69 -8.47
N GLU A 107 -2.00 -6.80 -7.99
CA GLU A 107 -1.29 -7.73 -7.11
C GLU A 107 -0.09 -8.39 -7.81
N ASP A 108 -0.20 -8.65 -9.11
CA ASP A 108 0.90 -9.19 -9.92
C ASP A 108 1.94 -8.10 -10.30
N GLY A 109 1.52 -6.83 -10.41
CA GLY A 109 2.37 -5.70 -10.82
C GLY A 109 3.10 -4.99 -9.67
N VAL A 110 2.53 -5.00 -8.47
CA VAL A 110 3.04 -4.30 -7.28
C VAL A 110 3.42 -5.31 -6.19
N CYS A 111 2.43 -5.87 -5.49
CA CYS A 111 2.55 -7.00 -4.56
C CYS A 111 1.15 -7.47 -4.11
N PRO A 112 1.00 -8.65 -3.48
CA PRO A 112 -0.26 -9.04 -2.86
C PRO A 112 -0.73 -8.04 -1.79
N VAL A 113 -2.05 -7.90 -1.59
CA VAL A 113 -2.60 -7.03 -0.52
C VAL A 113 -2.11 -7.46 0.86
N ASP A 114 -2.00 -8.77 1.07
CA ASP A 114 -1.51 -9.36 2.32
C ASP A 114 -0.01 -9.06 2.55
N ASP A 115 0.73 -8.73 1.50
CA ASP A 115 2.15 -8.34 1.55
C ASP A 115 2.36 -6.82 1.58
N GLY A 116 1.28 -6.02 1.62
CA GLY A 116 1.36 -4.57 1.82
C GLY A 116 0.78 -3.71 0.70
N LEU A 117 0.17 -4.28 -0.34
CA LEU A 117 -0.52 -3.47 -1.33
C LEU A 117 -1.73 -2.74 -0.72
N ARG A 118 -1.87 -1.46 -1.03
CA ARG A 118 -3.05 -0.65 -0.74
C ARG A 118 -3.63 -0.11 -2.03
N ILE A 119 -4.96 -0.05 -2.08
CA ILE A 119 -5.71 0.41 -3.24
C ILE A 119 -6.00 1.90 -3.07
N GLY A 120 -5.60 2.70 -4.06
CA GLY A 120 -5.88 4.13 -4.06
C GLY A 120 -7.30 4.43 -4.55
N ALA A 121 -7.80 5.61 -4.19
CA ALA A 121 -9.14 6.08 -4.53
C ALA A 121 -9.44 6.04 -6.06
N PRO A 122 -8.49 6.36 -6.96
CA PRO A 122 -8.71 6.25 -8.41
C PRO A 122 -9.04 4.86 -8.94
N ALA A 123 -8.75 3.79 -8.19
CA ALA A 123 -9.04 2.41 -8.63
C ALA A 123 -10.52 2.04 -8.50
N VAL A 124 -11.29 2.77 -7.68
CA VAL A 124 -12.72 2.53 -7.48
C VAL A 124 -13.48 2.86 -8.77
N GLY A 125 -14.15 1.87 -9.35
CA GLY A 125 -14.86 2.02 -10.62
C GLY A 125 -13.96 2.32 -11.82
N TYR A 126 -12.66 1.99 -11.73
CA TYR A 126 -11.70 2.20 -12.80
C TYR A 126 -12.11 1.48 -14.10
N ASP A 127 -12.03 2.20 -15.21
CA ASP A 127 -12.36 1.71 -16.54
C ASP A 127 -11.26 2.10 -17.53
N ASP A 128 -10.48 1.12 -17.96
CA ASP A 128 -9.37 1.30 -18.90
C ASP A 128 -9.85 1.49 -20.36
N SER A 129 -11.13 1.24 -20.65
CA SER A 129 -11.66 1.35 -22.01
C SER A 129 -11.67 2.78 -22.57
N ALA A 130 -11.43 3.78 -21.72
CA ALA A 130 -11.34 5.19 -22.10
C ALA A 130 -9.97 5.58 -22.70
N ARG A 131 -8.99 4.67 -22.74
CA ARG A 131 -7.68 4.93 -23.33
C ARG A 131 -7.68 4.70 -24.83
N ASP A 132 -7.16 5.69 -25.56
CA ASP A 132 -6.78 5.51 -26.97
C ASP A 132 -5.59 4.55 -27.01
N SER A 133 -5.89 3.31 -27.38
CA SER A 133 -4.98 2.15 -27.40
C SER A 133 -3.94 2.26 -28.53
N GLU A 134 -3.02 3.21 -28.43
CA GLU A 134 -1.82 3.26 -29.27
C GLU A 134 -0.57 2.77 -28.53
N ASP A 135 -0.59 2.71 -27.19
CA ASP A 135 0.47 2.17 -26.34
C ASP A 135 0.12 0.74 -25.85
N ASP A 136 1.09 -0.17 -25.96
CA ASP A 136 0.99 -1.62 -25.70
C ASP A 136 0.97 -1.97 -24.19
N ASP A 137 0.59 -1.01 -23.34
CA ASP A 137 0.43 -1.19 -21.88
C ASP A 137 -0.83 -2.02 -21.63
N ALA A 138 -0.68 -3.34 -21.71
CA ALA A 138 -1.78 -4.31 -21.66
C ALA A 138 -2.68 -4.25 -20.41
N ASP A 139 -2.26 -3.53 -19.36
CA ASP A 139 -2.94 -3.44 -18.06
C ASP A 139 -3.57 -2.07 -17.78
N GLY A 140 -3.41 -1.07 -18.66
CA GLY A 140 -4.02 0.25 -18.48
C GLY A 140 -3.33 1.16 -17.46
N TYR A 141 -2.17 0.77 -16.92
CA TYR A 141 -1.44 1.57 -15.96
C TYR A 141 0.07 1.30 -16.02
N THR A 142 0.84 2.25 -15.51
CA THR A 142 2.30 2.15 -15.39
C THR A 142 2.69 1.95 -13.94
N VAL A 143 3.55 0.97 -13.66
CA VAL A 143 4.18 0.77 -12.35
C VAL A 143 5.46 1.59 -12.29
N VAL A 144 5.62 2.40 -11.27
CA VAL A 144 6.77 3.29 -11.06
C VAL A 144 7.45 2.91 -9.75
N GLU A 145 8.78 2.85 -9.76
CA GLU A 145 9.58 2.70 -8.55
C GLU A 145 9.78 4.05 -7.87
N PHE A 146 9.48 4.11 -6.57
CA PHE A 146 9.71 5.30 -5.78
C PHE A 146 11.20 5.42 -5.43
N PRO A 147 11.80 6.62 -5.58
CA PRO A 147 13.12 6.88 -5.02
C PRO A 147 13.07 6.74 -3.48
N ALA A 148 13.80 5.79 -2.92
CA ALA A 148 13.76 5.51 -1.47
C ALA A 148 14.10 6.74 -0.62
N ASP A 149 15.15 7.49 -1.01
CA ASP A 149 15.55 8.72 -0.30
C ASP A 149 14.45 9.78 -0.29
N LEU A 150 13.59 9.83 -1.31
CA LEU A 150 12.44 10.73 -1.36
C LEU A 150 11.37 10.33 -0.36
N LEU A 151 11.01 9.03 -0.35
CA LEU A 151 10.02 8.52 0.60
C LEU A 151 10.52 8.69 2.03
N ASP A 152 11.79 8.43 2.28
CA ASP A 152 12.39 8.61 3.60
C ASP A 152 12.31 10.08 4.06
N ALA A 153 12.65 11.03 3.18
CA ALA A 153 12.53 12.45 3.46
C ALA A 153 11.07 12.89 3.68
N ALA A 154 10.14 12.45 2.82
CA ALA A 154 8.73 12.81 2.91
C ALA A 154 8.06 12.22 4.16
N HIS A 155 8.33 10.95 4.48
CA HIS A 155 7.85 10.32 5.71
C HIS A 155 8.48 10.92 6.98
N ALA A 156 9.72 11.43 6.91
CA ALA A 156 10.31 12.15 8.03
C ALA A 156 9.63 13.50 8.29
N ALA A 157 9.17 14.17 7.23
CA ALA A 157 8.44 15.43 7.31
C ALA A 157 6.99 15.22 7.76
N ASP A 158 6.21 14.42 7.01
CA ASP A 158 4.82 14.07 7.35
C ASP A 158 4.46 12.66 6.82
N PRO A 159 4.42 11.64 7.69
CA PRO A 159 4.03 10.29 7.29
C PRO A 159 2.59 10.19 6.76
N GLU A 160 1.65 10.91 7.37
CA GLU A 160 0.22 10.81 7.06
C GLU A 160 -0.07 11.45 5.70
N ALA A 161 0.42 12.67 5.49
CA ALA A 161 0.27 13.37 4.22
C ALA A 161 0.97 12.65 3.06
N THR A 162 2.10 11.99 3.32
CA THR A 162 2.80 11.17 2.32
C THR A 162 1.97 9.97 1.87
N VAL A 163 1.39 9.22 2.79
CA VAL A 163 0.51 8.08 2.45
C VAL A 163 -0.76 8.55 1.75
N GLU A 164 -1.38 9.63 2.23
CA GLU A 164 -2.59 10.19 1.60
C GLU A 164 -2.31 10.73 0.19
N ALA A 165 -1.11 11.25 -0.09
CA ALA A 165 -0.72 11.63 -1.44
C ALA A 165 -0.79 10.44 -2.41
N ALA A 166 -0.27 9.27 -2.03
CA ALA A 166 -0.37 8.06 -2.84
C ALA A 166 -1.82 7.56 -2.94
N ARG A 167 -2.57 7.57 -1.82
CA ARG A 167 -3.97 7.15 -1.77
C ARG A 167 -4.85 7.90 -2.74
N GLU A 168 -4.64 9.20 -2.90
CA GLU A 168 -5.49 10.04 -3.75
C GLU A 168 -5.10 10.01 -5.24
N THR A 169 -3.93 9.50 -5.59
CA THR A 169 -3.36 9.65 -6.94
C THR A 169 -3.01 8.31 -7.62
N ALA A 170 -2.53 7.32 -6.87
CA ALA A 170 -2.18 6.01 -7.39
C ALA A 170 -3.42 5.11 -7.52
N LEU A 171 -3.37 4.14 -8.43
CA LEU A 171 -4.33 3.03 -8.45
C LEU A 171 -4.01 2.03 -7.33
N ALA A 172 -2.72 1.77 -7.11
CA ALA A 172 -2.24 1.02 -5.95
C ALA A 172 -0.82 1.44 -5.59
N TYR A 173 -0.43 1.19 -4.35
CA TYR A 173 0.89 1.50 -3.85
C TYR A 173 1.32 0.46 -2.81
N ALA A 174 2.59 0.08 -2.85
CA ALA A 174 3.16 -0.81 -1.85
C ALA A 174 3.42 -0.04 -0.55
N THR A 175 3.13 -0.71 0.56
CA THR A 175 3.33 -0.17 1.91
C THR A 175 4.00 -1.19 2.82
N GLU A 176 4.67 -0.67 3.84
CA GLU A 176 5.11 -1.41 5.01
C GLU A 176 4.47 -0.81 6.28
N GLU A 177 4.83 -1.34 7.45
CA GLU A 177 4.33 -0.86 8.75
C GLU A 177 2.79 -0.81 8.84
N ASN A 178 2.13 -1.84 8.31
CA ASN A 178 0.67 -1.97 8.24
C ASN A 178 -0.05 -0.90 7.39
N GLY A 179 0.62 -0.26 6.43
CA GLY A 179 0.01 0.77 5.58
C GLY A 179 0.47 2.18 5.88
N ASN A 180 1.33 2.37 6.89
CA ASN A 180 1.73 3.69 7.37
C ASN A 180 2.98 4.25 6.68
N ARG A 181 3.65 3.44 5.86
CA ARG A 181 4.87 3.82 5.18
C ARG A 181 4.85 3.31 3.75
N LEU A 182 5.01 4.21 2.78
CA LEU A 182 5.17 3.86 1.37
C LEU A 182 6.51 3.18 1.17
N THR A 183 6.56 2.25 0.23
CA THR A 183 7.81 1.56 -0.12
C THR A 183 7.75 1.04 -1.56
N GLY A 184 8.91 0.73 -2.14
CA GLY A 184 9.02 0.04 -3.42
C GLY A 184 8.33 0.77 -4.57
N VAL A 185 7.21 0.23 -5.04
CA VAL A 185 6.57 0.64 -6.29
C VAL A 185 5.10 1.06 -6.09
N ALA A 186 4.58 1.84 -7.03
CA ALA A 186 3.16 2.16 -7.14
C ALA A 186 2.69 2.15 -8.59
N ALA A 187 1.42 1.79 -8.78
CA ALA A 187 0.73 1.82 -10.05
C ALA A 187 -0.01 3.15 -10.22
N PHE A 188 0.30 3.89 -11.28
CA PHE A 188 -0.41 5.09 -11.67
C PHE A 188 -1.07 4.85 -13.01
N ALA A 189 -2.26 5.42 -13.21
CA ALA A 189 -2.91 5.35 -14.50
C ALA A 189 -1.95 5.86 -15.59
N ASP A 190 -1.45 7.09 -15.47
CA ASP A 190 -0.51 7.69 -16.43
C ASP A 190 0.36 8.76 -15.74
N ALA A 191 1.10 9.53 -16.54
CA ALA A 191 2.01 10.55 -16.06
C ALA A 191 1.32 11.71 -15.32
N SER A 192 0.02 11.95 -15.55
CA SER A 192 -0.72 13.06 -14.92
C SER A 192 -1.00 12.81 -13.42
N PRO A 193 -1.59 11.67 -13.01
CA PRO A 193 -1.67 11.30 -11.59
C PRO A 193 -0.30 11.18 -10.91
N TRP A 194 0.72 10.67 -11.61
CA TRP A 194 2.11 10.67 -11.10
C TRP A 194 2.62 12.09 -10.83
N GLY A 195 2.41 13.04 -11.75
CA GLY A 195 2.77 14.44 -11.55
C GLY A 195 2.08 15.04 -10.33
N THR A 196 0.79 14.72 -10.14
CA THR A 196 0.02 15.17 -8.97
C THR A 196 0.53 14.56 -7.66
N PHE A 197 0.95 13.30 -7.67
CA PHE A 197 1.60 12.67 -6.52
C PHE A 197 2.88 13.42 -6.14
N VAL A 198 3.75 13.66 -7.12
CA VAL A 198 5.00 14.39 -6.91
C VAL A 198 4.74 15.78 -6.35
N ASP A 199 3.79 16.53 -6.90
CA ASP A 199 3.49 17.89 -6.44
C ASP A 199 2.99 17.90 -4.98
N ARG A 200 2.27 16.87 -4.55
CA ARG A 200 1.86 16.70 -3.15
C ARG A 200 3.04 16.35 -2.24
N VAL A 201 3.93 15.47 -2.67
CA VAL A 201 5.15 15.15 -1.92
C VAL A 201 6.05 16.38 -1.79
N VAL A 202 6.11 17.23 -2.83
CA VAL A 202 6.79 18.53 -2.77
C VAL A 202 6.19 19.40 -1.66
N SER A 203 4.86 19.54 -1.61
CA SER A 203 4.21 20.30 -0.54
C SER A 203 4.47 19.75 0.86
N VAL A 204 4.58 18.42 1.01
CA VAL A 204 4.98 17.79 2.29
C VAL A 204 6.41 18.19 2.68
N LEU A 205 7.34 18.20 1.73
CA LEU A 205 8.72 18.59 2.00
C LEU A 205 8.85 20.08 2.31
N GLU A 206 8.05 20.95 1.69
CA GLU A 206 8.05 22.39 1.94
C GLU A 206 7.70 22.76 3.39
N ASP A 207 7.10 21.85 4.16
CA ASP A 207 6.80 22.06 5.58
C ASP A 207 8.03 21.88 6.50
N ASP A 208 9.05 21.09 6.09
CA ASP A 208 10.24 20.76 6.90
C ASP A 208 11.57 21.19 6.25
N TYR A 209 11.56 21.53 4.96
CA TYR A 209 12.74 21.98 4.22
C TYR A 209 12.68 23.48 3.90
N ASP A 210 13.83 24.15 3.95
CA ASP A 210 13.95 25.60 3.70
C ASP A 210 13.78 25.95 2.21
N GLU A 211 14.20 25.05 1.32
CA GLU A 211 14.09 25.22 -0.14
C GLU A 211 13.80 23.86 -0.80
N VAL A 212 12.74 23.82 -1.61
CA VAL A 212 12.38 22.66 -2.43
C VAL A 212 12.26 23.11 -3.88
N SER A 213 13.00 22.48 -4.79
CA SER A 213 13.01 22.80 -6.22
C SER A 213 12.93 21.56 -7.09
N ARG A 214 12.25 21.69 -8.23
CA ARG A 214 12.11 20.63 -9.23
C ARG A 214 12.56 21.15 -10.59
N GLU A 215 13.69 20.66 -11.07
CA GLU A 215 14.32 21.06 -12.34
C GLU A 215 14.77 19.82 -13.12
N ASP A 216 14.48 19.75 -14.42
CA ASP A 216 14.92 18.65 -15.31
C ASP A 216 14.65 17.24 -14.73
N GLU A 217 13.45 17.01 -14.18
CA GLU A 217 13.06 15.76 -13.50
C GLU A 217 13.88 15.44 -12.26
N VAL A 218 14.63 16.39 -11.69
CA VAL A 218 15.33 16.25 -10.42
C VAL A 218 14.62 17.08 -9.37
N LEU A 219 14.22 16.43 -8.29
CA LEU A 219 13.73 17.10 -7.09
C LEU A 219 14.88 17.26 -6.12
N THR A 220 15.10 18.49 -5.65
CA THR A 220 16.07 18.80 -4.61
C THR A 220 15.37 19.50 -3.45
N ALA A 221 15.53 18.99 -2.24
CA ALA A 221 15.07 19.63 -1.02
C ALA A 221 16.28 19.87 -0.09
N THR A 222 16.40 21.09 0.42
CA THR A 222 17.55 21.53 1.22
C THR A 222 17.09 22.19 2.51
N ARG A 223 17.76 21.88 3.62
CA ARG A 223 17.49 22.49 4.93
C ARG A 223 18.76 22.73 5.74
N GLU A 224 18.72 23.73 6.62
CA GLU A 224 19.75 23.99 7.61
C GLU A 224 19.46 23.20 8.89
N THR A 225 20.41 22.38 9.33
CA THR A 225 20.33 21.63 10.59
C THR A 225 21.44 22.04 11.53
N PHE A 226 21.20 21.89 12.84
CA PHE A 226 22.20 22.21 13.85
C PHE A 226 23.41 21.28 13.75
N ASP A 227 24.61 21.87 13.67
CA ASP A 227 25.90 21.17 13.72
C ASP A 227 26.51 21.26 15.14
N PRO A 228 26.44 20.17 15.93
CA PRO A 228 27.00 20.15 17.28
C PRO A 228 28.52 20.32 17.30
N ALA A 229 29.23 19.92 16.24
CA ALA A 229 30.68 20.08 16.15
C ALA A 229 31.05 21.55 15.87
N ALA A 230 30.30 22.23 15.01
CA ALA A 230 30.44 23.68 14.79
C ALA A 230 30.16 24.45 16.09
N ALA A 231 29.07 24.12 16.80
CA ALA A 231 28.73 24.73 18.08
C ALA A 231 29.80 24.53 19.15
N SER A 232 30.34 23.32 19.26
CA SER A 232 31.44 23.00 20.18
C SER A 232 32.71 23.79 19.86
N THR A 233 33.02 23.97 18.56
CA THR A 233 34.16 24.75 18.09
C THR A 233 34.04 26.23 18.47
N LEU A 234 32.82 26.77 18.47
CA LEU A 234 32.52 28.12 18.95
C LEU A 234 32.40 28.21 20.49
N GLY A 235 32.68 27.12 21.21
CA GLY A 235 32.70 27.07 22.66
C GLY A 235 31.33 26.98 23.31
N VAL A 236 30.28 26.63 22.56
CA VAL A 236 28.95 26.38 23.12
C VAL A 236 29.02 25.06 23.92
N PRO A 237 28.65 25.05 25.21
CA PRO A 237 28.59 23.81 25.98
C PRO A 237 27.36 22.98 25.58
N GLU A 238 27.52 21.66 25.54
CA GLU A 238 26.39 20.72 25.42
C GLU A 238 25.34 20.99 26.52
N GLY A 239 24.06 20.88 26.16
CA GLY A 239 22.95 21.11 27.08
C GLY A 239 21.94 22.14 26.55
N PRO A 240 21.26 22.91 27.43
CA PRO A 240 20.14 23.77 27.01
C PRO A 240 20.46 24.78 25.90
N LYS A 241 21.72 25.23 25.80
CA LYS A 241 22.15 26.15 24.73
C LYS A 241 22.16 25.48 23.35
N PHE A 242 22.49 24.19 23.26
CA PHE A 242 22.37 23.42 22.01
C PHE A 242 20.90 23.32 21.60
N GLY A 243 20.02 22.98 22.53
CA GLY A 243 18.59 22.88 22.25
C GLY A 243 18.00 24.19 21.74
N ARG A 244 18.45 25.33 22.29
CA ARG A 244 18.04 26.67 21.80
C ARG A 244 18.55 26.95 20.38
N LEU A 245 19.83 26.70 20.11
CA LEU A 245 20.39 26.86 18.76
C LEU A 245 19.71 25.93 17.74
N ALA A 246 19.43 24.69 18.12
CA ALA A 246 18.70 23.73 17.31
C ALA A 246 17.23 24.11 17.08
N ALA A 247 16.63 24.87 17.99
CA ALA A 247 15.28 25.43 17.85
C ALA A 247 15.25 26.79 17.11
N GLY A 248 16.37 27.21 16.52
CA GLY A 248 16.45 28.49 15.78
C GLY A 248 16.62 29.73 16.67
N GLU A 249 16.98 29.56 17.95
CA GLU A 249 17.22 30.67 18.87
C GLU A 249 18.72 30.98 19.05
N SER A 250 19.08 32.25 18.96
CA SER A 250 20.43 32.72 19.33
C SER A 250 20.73 32.54 20.82
N VAL A 251 22.00 32.28 21.13
CA VAL A 251 22.50 32.13 22.50
C VAL A 251 23.76 32.96 22.73
N GLU A 252 23.99 33.37 23.97
CA GLU A 252 25.22 34.08 24.35
C GLU A 252 26.22 33.13 25.00
N VAL A 253 27.46 33.14 24.52
CA VAL A 253 28.57 32.34 25.04
C VAL A 253 29.81 33.23 25.15
N ASN A 254 30.39 33.31 26.34
CA ASN A 254 31.58 34.13 26.62
C ASN A 254 31.47 35.60 26.20
N GLY A 255 30.27 36.19 26.27
CA GLY A 255 30.01 37.58 25.88
C GLY A 255 29.89 37.81 24.37
N SER A 256 29.80 36.75 23.56
CA SER A 256 29.51 36.81 22.13
C SER A 256 28.19 36.11 21.84
N GLU A 257 27.38 36.72 20.97
CA GLU A 257 26.17 36.10 20.44
C GLU A 257 26.54 35.07 19.36
N ILE A 258 25.96 33.89 19.46
CA ILE A 258 26.06 32.82 18.46
C ILE A 258 24.65 32.60 17.92
N ARG A 259 24.48 32.75 16.60
CA ARG A 259 23.22 32.56 15.90
C ARG A 259 23.13 31.12 15.38
N PRO A 260 21.92 30.59 15.13
CA PRO A 260 21.75 29.26 14.54
C PRO A 260 22.56 29.07 13.25
N ALA A 261 22.53 30.06 12.34
CA ALA A 261 23.28 30.03 11.09
C ALA A 261 24.82 29.97 11.28
N ASP A 262 25.36 30.39 12.43
CA ASP A 262 26.80 30.30 12.71
C ASP A 262 27.25 28.86 13.06
N VAL A 263 26.28 27.98 13.35
CA VAL A 263 26.47 26.57 13.75
C VAL A 263 25.56 25.64 12.97
N ALA A 264 25.13 26.06 11.77
CA ALA A 264 24.29 25.25 10.90
C ALA A 264 25.16 24.45 9.92
N ARG A 265 24.64 23.29 9.50
CA ARG A 265 25.10 22.55 8.33
C ARG A 265 23.93 22.38 7.37
N THR A 266 24.22 22.45 6.08
CA THR A 266 23.23 22.19 5.04
C THR A 266 23.06 20.68 4.84
N GLU A 267 21.84 20.18 4.95
CA GLU A 267 21.42 18.85 4.50
C GLU A 267 20.64 19.01 3.21
N SER A 268 20.87 18.12 2.24
CA SER A 268 20.19 18.15 0.95
C SER A 268 19.87 16.73 0.49
N VAL A 269 18.67 16.53 -0.03
CA VAL A 269 18.23 15.33 -0.73
C VAL A 269 17.97 15.70 -2.18
N SER A 270 18.59 14.98 -3.12
CA SER A 270 18.40 15.17 -4.56
C SER A 270 18.09 13.84 -5.21
N VAL A 271 16.92 13.73 -5.84
CA VAL A 271 16.41 12.49 -6.45
C VAL A 271 15.96 12.74 -7.88
N SER A 272 16.14 11.74 -8.75
CA SER A 272 15.59 11.77 -10.11
C SER A 272 14.18 11.18 -10.10
N LEU A 273 13.23 11.90 -10.67
CA LEU A 273 11.81 11.61 -10.78
C LEU A 273 11.48 11.15 -12.21
N GLY A 274 11.70 9.87 -12.50
CA GLY A 274 11.32 9.29 -13.79
C GLY A 274 9.95 8.64 -13.74
N PHE A 275 9.02 9.04 -14.61
CA PHE A 275 7.86 8.21 -14.92
C PHE A 275 8.29 7.10 -15.89
N ARG A 276 8.90 6.05 -15.34
CA ARG A 276 9.40 4.92 -16.12
C ARG A 276 8.78 3.64 -15.60
N GLU A 277 8.35 2.80 -16.53
CA GLU A 277 7.84 1.48 -16.20
C GLU A 277 8.91 0.67 -15.48
N TRP A 278 8.58 0.22 -14.28
CA TRP A 278 9.38 -0.76 -13.56
C TRP A 278 9.28 -2.10 -14.29
N ALA A 279 10.43 -2.70 -14.60
CA ALA A 279 10.49 -3.95 -15.36
C ALA A 279 9.85 -5.09 -14.55
N ARG A 280 8.59 -5.40 -14.85
CA ARG A 280 7.84 -6.49 -14.20
C ARG A 280 8.53 -7.81 -14.51
N GLU A 281 9.19 -8.42 -13.53
CA GLU A 281 9.51 -9.84 -13.64
C GLU A 281 8.19 -10.61 -13.45
N ARG A 282 7.47 -10.87 -14.56
CA ARG A 282 6.22 -11.63 -14.53
C ARG A 282 6.48 -12.99 -13.88
N VAL A 283 6.17 -13.10 -12.59
CA VAL A 283 6.13 -14.36 -11.86
C VAL A 283 4.94 -15.12 -12.41
N ARG A 284 5.19 -16.06 -13.33
CA ARG A 284 4.16 -16.98 -13.82
C ARG A 284 3.53 -17.70 -12.63
N ARG A 285 2.22 -17.55 -12.44
CA ARG A 285 1.47 -18.36 -11.47
C ARG A 285 1.59 -19.84 -11.88
N PRO A 286 1.76 -20.77 -10.94
CA PRO A 286 1.79 -22.21 -11.23
C PRO A 286 0.50 -22.74 -11.90
N SER A 287 -0.59 -21.99 -11.88
CA SER A 287 -1.89 -22.35 -12.46
C SER A 287 -1.94 -22.33 -13.99
N ASP A 288 -0.97 -21.70 -14.67
CA ASP A 288 -0.96 -21.61 -16.14
C ASP A 288 -0.41 -22.88 -16.82
N ALA A 289 -0.02 -23.90 -16.05
CA ALA A 289 0.59 -25.13 -16.57
C ALA A 289 -0.41 -26.24 -16.93
N GLU A 290 -1.69 -26.15 -16.55
CA GLU A 290 -2.67 -27.19 -16.84
C GLU A 290 -3.77 -26.69 -17.76
N GLY A 291 -3.39 -26.51 -19.03
CA GLY A 291 -4.35 -26.55 -20.12
C GLY A 291 -5.11 -27.88 -20.08
N LYS A 292 -6.41 -27.80 -19.78
CA LYS A 292 -7.37 -28.90 -19.98
C LYS A 292 -7.31 -29.36 -21.44
N GLY A 293 -6.54 -30.41 -21.69
CA GLY A 293 -6.59 -31.17 -22.93
C GLY A 293 -7.82 -32.06 -22.92
N ASN A 294 -8.73 -31.79 -23.87
CA ASN A 294 -9.80 -32.63 -24.43
C ASN A 294 -10.39 -33.77 -23.59
#